data_AF-A0A1Y1XU89-F1
#
_entry.id   AF-A0A1Y1XU89-F1
#
_cell.length_a   1.000
_cell.length_b   1.000
_cell.length_c   1.000
_cell.angle_alpha   90.00
_cell.angle_beta   90.00
_cell.angle_gamma   90.00
#
_symmetry.space_group_name_H-M   'P 1'
#
loop_
_entity.id
_entity.type
_entity.pdbx_description
1 polymer ?
#
loop_
_entity_poly.entity_id
_entity_poly.type
_entity_poly.pdbx_seq_one_letter_code
_entity_poly.pdbx_strand_id
1 'polypeptide(L)'
;NETITNETPEIPVQSIGSFQWSYGSFKESDLIELRKLPEIAYIEPDVNVTAYDVQKKTPSWGIDRIDQQTGTDGRFHYPASAGENVTIYSIDTGVNIDHEEFEGRATNGPIFNGDSTPDDVNGHGTFVAAVAVGKNFGVAKKARLVSLKALDADGYGSMNNILQAVDWVVQEHKKNPNQKSVVNLSLGAVYSQVANDAVEEAIKLGIHFAIAAGNDSDDACHYSPSSVKSALVVGATTNKDEIASFSNTGSCVSIYAPGQGIKSAWKDSTTSTHSLSGTSMASPHVAGVIALILGEQDLDPYSMQRMIKNQTTI
;
A
#
# COMPACT_ATOMS: atom_id res chain seq x y z
N ASN A 1 -53.91 25.18 18.68
CA ASN A 1 -54.12 23.81 18.18
C ASN A 1 -53.33 23.62 16.91
N GLU A 2 -52.02 23.47 17.02
CA GLU A 2 -51.20 22.92 15.94
C GLU A 2 -50.81 21.52 16.38
N THR A 3 -51.40 20.54 15.71
CA THR A 3 -51.15 19.11 15.92
C THR A 3 -49.76 18.81 15.38
N ILE A 4 -48.81 18.58 16.27
CA ILE A 4 -47.52 17.97 15.94
C ILE A 4 -47.84 16.51 15.61
N THR A 5 -47.86 16.16 14.32
CA THR A 5 -47.89 14.77 13.89
C THR A 5 -46.52 14.17 14.22
N ASN A 6 -46.51 13.27 15.21
CA ASN A 6 -45.40 12.34 15.46
C ASN A 6 -45.34 11.29 14.34
N GLU A 7 -45.15 11.73 13.09
CA GLU A 7 -44.79 10.82 12.03
C GLU A 7 -43.28 10.63 12.09
N THR A 8 -42.87 9.51 12.71
CA THR A 8 -41.54 8.93 12.47
C THR A 8 -41.35 8.90 10.96
N PRO A 9 -40.30 9.52 10.41
CA PRO A 9 -40.09 9.54 8.98
C PRO A 9 -40.08 8.09 8.48
N GLU A 10 -41.03 7.75 7.59
CA GLU A 10 -41.08 6.44 6.96
C GLU A 10 -39.76 6.21 6.24
N ILE A 11 -38.95 5.28 6.75
CA ILE A 11 -37.70 4.91 6.10
C ILE A 11 -38.10 4.11 4.86
N PRO A 12 -37.74 4.55 3.65
CA PRO A 12 -38.13 3.85 2.44
C PRO A 12 -37.58 2.42 2.45
N VAL A 13 -38.47 1.45 2.18
CA VAL A 13 -38.13 0.03 2.06
C VAL A 13 -38.08 -0.32 0.57
N GLN A 14 -36.94 -0.83 0.13
CA GLN A 14 -36.70 -1.37 -1.19
C GLN A 14 -36.69 -2.90 -1.14
N SER A 15 -36.91 -3.57 -2.27
CA SER A 15 -36.90 -5.03 -2.30
C SER A 15 -36.38 -5.63 -3.61
N ILE A 16 -35.70 -6.77 -3.51
CA ILE A 16 -35.30 -7.65 -4.61
C ILE A 16 -35.69 -9.07 -4.19
N GLY A 17 -36.75 -9.61 -4.82
CA GLY A 17 -37.32 -10.89 -4.39
C GLY A 17 -37.84 -10.82 -2.95
N SER A 18 -37.36 -11.71 -2.09
CA SER A 18 -37.69 -11.71 -0.65
C SER A 18 -36.75 -10.85 0.20
N PHE A 19 -35.68 -10.32 -0.39
CA PHE A 19 -34.75 -9.45 0.31
C PHE A 19 -35.32 -8.03 0.36
N GLN A 20 -35.34 -7.44 1.56
CA GLN A 20 -35.78 -6.07 1.80
C GLN A 20 -34.66 -5.29 2.47
N TRP A 21 -34.47 -4.04 2.07
CA TRP A 21 -33.51 -3.15 2.71
C TRP A 21 -34.03 -1.72 2.75
N SER A 22 -33.43 -0.94 3.63
CA SER A 22 -33.65 0.49 3.75
C SER A 22 -32.30 1.21 3.70
N TYR A 23 -32.31 2.45 3.22
CA TYR A 23 -31.12 3.29 3.15
C TYR A 23 -31.42 4.70 3.66
N GLY A 24 -30.42 5.37 4.20
CA GLY A 24 -30.56 6.71 4.76
C GLY A 24 -29.38 7.12 5.61
N SER A 25 -29.37 8.38 6.03
CA SER A 25 -28.40 8.90 7.00
C SER A 25 -28.94 8.70 8.40
N PHE A 26 -28.24 7.90 9.22
CA PHE A 26 -28.63 7.60 10.60
C PHE A 26 -27.57 8.11 11.57
N LYS A 27 -27.99 8.52 12.78
CA LYS A 27 -27.03 8.74 13.87
C LYS A 27 -26.66 7.40 14.49
N GLU A 28 -25.48 7.32 15.08
CA GLU A 28 -25.03 6.08 15.74
C GLU A 28 -25.98 5.60 16.84
N SER A 29 -26.65 6.54 17.53
CA SER A 29 -27.71 6.24 18.51
C SER A 29 -28.89 5.49 17.89
N ASP A 30 -29.25 5.85 16.65
CA ASP A 30 -30.40 5.27 15.95
C ASP A 30 -30.05 3.86 15.46
N LEU A 31 -28.80 3.65 15.03
CA LEU A 31 -28.30 2.33 14.63
C LEU A 31 -28.32 1.32 15.78
N ILE A 32 -28.06 1.75 17.02
CA ILE A 32 -28.14 0.90 18.22
C ILE A 32 -29.57 0.42 18.45
N GLU A 33 -30.57 1.28 18.28
CA GLU A 33 -31.98 0.88 18.43
C GLU A 33 -32.46 0.03 17.25
N LEU A 34 -32.07 0.36 16.02
CA LEU A 34 -32.41 -0.43 14.83
C LEU A 34 -31.88 -1.86 14.91
N ARG A 35 -30.66 -2.08 15.43
CA ARG A 35 -30.08 -3.43 15.62
C ARG A 35 -30.87 -4.31 16.59
N LYS A 36 -31.76 -3.76 17.41
CA LYS A 36 -32.59 -4.52 18.37
C LYS A 36 -33.90 -5.00 17.74
N LEU A 37 -34.28 -4.47 16.57
CA LEU A 37 -35.53 -4.83 15.91
C LEU A 37 -35.41 -6.24 15.28
N PRO A 38 -36.37 -7.15 15.53
CA PRO A 38 -36.30 -8.53 15.04
C PRO A 38 -36.35 -8.63 13.50
N GLU A 39 -36.87 -7.60 12.82
CA GLU A 39 -36.90 -7.49 11.37
C GLU A 39 -35.57 -7.08 10.73
N ILE A 40 -34.61 -6.55 11.50
CA ILE A 40 -33.31 -6.10 11.00
C ILE A 40 -32.30 -7.24 11.11
N ALA A 41 -31.97 -7.86 9.97
CA ALA A 41 -30.98 -8.93 9.92
C ALA A 41 -29.55 -8.42 10.15
N TYR A 42 -29.20 -7.28 9.54
CA TYR A 42 -27.91 -6.63 9.67
C TYR A 42 -27.99 -5.16 9.23
N ILE A 43 -26.98 -4.37 9.60
CA ILE A 43 -26.80 -2.99 9.17
C ILE A 43 -25.38 -2.86 8.64
N GLU A 44 -25.25 -2.39 7.42
CA GLU A 44 -23.96 -2.11 6.77
C GLU A 44 -23.87 -0.61 6.46
N PRO A 45 -22.71 0.02 6.68
CA PRO A 45 -22.42 1.34 6.12
C PRO A 45 -22.55 1.28 4.60
N ASP A 46 -23.12 2.33 4.00
CA ASP A 46 -23.11 2.46 2.54
C ASP A 46 -21.66 2.53 2.02
N VAL A 47 -21.40 1.95 0.87
CA VAL A 47 -20.07 1.86 0.27
C VAL A 47 -20.10 2.40 -1.16
N ASN A 48 -19.06 3.16 -1.53
CA ASN A 48 -18.93 3.62 -2.90
C ASN A 48 -18.70 2.43 -3.84
N VAL A 49 -19.47 2.35 -4.92
CA VAL A 49 -19.26 1.40 -6.01
C VAL A 49 -18.56 2.11 -7.16
N THR A 50 -17.45 1.57 -7.64
CA THR A 50 -16.69 2.14 -8.75
C THR A 50 -16.50 1.15 -9.89
N ALA A 51 -16.34 1.69 -11.10
CA ALA A 51 -16.06 0.89 -12.28
C ALA A 51 -14.62 0.35 -12.20
N TYR A 52 -14.46 -0.95 -12.47
CA TYR A 52 -13.15 -1.59 -12.55
C TYR A 52 -12.59 -1.53 -13.97
N ASP A 53 -11.30 -1.24 -14.06
CA ASP A 53 -10.48 -1.52 -15.24
C ASP A 53 -9.81 -2.89 -15.09
N VAL A 54 -9.40 -3.48 -16.21
CA VAL A 54 -8.77 -4.80 -16.23
C VAL A 54 -7.55 -4.82 -17.13
N GLN A 55 -6.39 -5.08 -16.55
CA GLN A 55 -5.21 -5.46 -17.32
C GLN A 55 -5.30 -6.94 -17.65
N LYS A 56 -5.19 -7.28 -18.94
CA LYS A 56 -5.11 -8.67 -19.41
C LYS A 56 -3.65 -9.05 -19.65
N LYS A 57 -3.31 -10.32 -19.48
CA LYS A 57 -1.95 -10.85 -19.68
C LYS A 57 -0.94 -10.15 -18.76
N THR A 58 -1.21 -10.23 -17.45
CA THR A 58 -0.35 -9.74 -16.37
C THR A 58 1.09 -10.25 -16.58
N PRO A 59 2.11 -9.36 -16.69
CA PRO A 59 3.49 -9.75 -16.97
C PRO A 59 4.24 -10.29 -15.75
N SER A 60 3.64 -10.16 -14.57
CA SER A 60 4.14 -10.68 -13.30
C SER A 60 2.98 -11.33 -12.55
N TRP A 61 3.19 -12.52 -11.99
CA TRP A 61 2.17 -13.23 -11.23
C TRP A 61 1.77 -12.48 -9.95
N GLY A 62 2.63 -11.59 -9.44
CA GLY A 62 2.39 -10.88 -8.19
C GLY A 62 1.18 -9.95 -8.26
N ILE A 63 1.03 -9.19 -9.35
CA ILE A 63 -0.14 -8.30 -9.51
C ILE A 63 -1.45 -9.07 -9.72
N ASP A 64 -1.37 -10.24 -10.35
CA ASP A 64 -2.51 -11.14 -10.59
C ASP A 64 -2.96 -11.86 -9.31
N ARG A 65 -2.02 -12.11 -8.39
CA ARG A 65 -2.35 -12.79 -7.14
C ARG A 65 -3.12 -11.91 -6.16
N ILE A 66 -2.92 -10.59 -6.21
CA ILE A 66 -3.41 -9.67 -5.17
C ILE A 66 -4.86 -9.19 -5.35
N ASP A 67 -5.50 -9.42 -6.50
CA ASP A 67 -6.90 -9.01 -6.76
C ASP A 67 -7.91 -10.17 -6.68
N GLN A 68 -7.48 -11.36 -6.25
CA GLN A 68 -8.34 -12.53 -6.11
C GLN A 68 -8.06 -13.35 -4.84
N GLN A 69 -9.07 -14.09 -4.38
CA GLN A 69 -8.95 -14.87 -3.14
C GLN A 69 -8.01 -16.08 -3.27
N THR A 70 -7.94 -16.70 -4.45
CA THR A 70 -7.17 -17.93 -4.67
C THR A 70 -6.56 -17.95 -6.06
N GLY A 71 -5.29 -18.34 -6.19
CA GLY A 71 -4.62 -18.57 -7.47
C GLY A 71 -4.41 -17.30 -8.30
N THR A 72 -4.29 -17.47 -9.62
CA THR A 72 -4.09 -16.42 -10.63
C THR A 72 -4.93 -16.73 -11.87
N ASP A 73 -5.49 -15.73 -12.55
CA ASP A 73 -6.33 -15.91 -13.75
C ASP A 73 -5.78 -15.22 -15.03
N GLY A 74 -4.61 -14.59 -14.93
CA GLY A 74 -3.98 -13.85 -16.02
C GLY A 74 -4.46 -12.41 -16.14
N ARG A 75 -5.21 -11.90 -15.16
CA ARG A 75 -5.82 -10.56 -15.16
C ARG A 75 -5.50 -9.85 -13.84
N PHE A 76 -5.61 -8.53 -13.90
CA PHE A 76 -5.54 -7.69 -12.72
C PHE A 76 -6.64 -6.64 -12.81
N HIS A 77 -7.57 -6.72 -11.87
CA HIS A 77 -8.70 -5.81 -11.72
C HIS A 77 -8.33 -4.72 -10.73
N TYR A 78 -8.54 -3.47 -11.13
CA TYR A 78 -8.23 -2.31 -10.30
C TYR A 78 -9.29 -1.22 -10.52
N PRO A 79 -9.57 -0.37 -9.52
CA PRO A 79 -10.53 0.71 -9.67
C PRO A 79 -10.07 1.69 -10.75
N ALA A 80 -11.01 2.32 -11.47
CA ALA A 80 -10.69 3.27 -12.53
C ALA A 80 -9.82 4.46 -12.07
N SER A 81 -9.87 4.85 -10.79
CA SER A 81 -8.97 5.86 -10.22
C SER A 81 -7.52 5.40 -10.23
N ALA A 82 -7.26 4.09 -10.10
CA ALA A 82 -5.93 3.47 -10.12
C ALA A 82 -4.88 4.19 -9.25
N GLY A 83 -5.29 4.77 -8.12
CA GLY A 83 -4.41 5.53 -7.21
C GLY A 83 -4.11 6.97 -7.65
N GLU A 84 -4.93 7.54 -8.53
CA GLU A 84 -4.87 8.96 -8.91
C GLU A 84 -4.87 9.86 -7.66
N ASN A 85 -4.15 10.99 -7.75
CA ASN A 85 -3.92 11.93 -6.65
C ASN A 85 -3.16 11.39 -5.43
N VAL A 86 -2.67 10.14 -5.46
CA VAL A 86 -1.78 9.60 -4.42
C VAL A 86 -0.31 9.74 -4.84
N THR A 87 0.55 10.04 -3.87
CA THR A 87 2.01 10.05 -4.05
C THR A 87 2.64 8.93 -3.24
N ILE A 88 3.35 8.04 -3.93
CA ILE A 88 4.19 7.00 -3.32
C ILE A 88 5.64 7.50 -3.29
N TYR A 89 6.21 7.60 -2.10
CA TYR A 89 7.61 7.90 -1.87
C TYR A 89 8.39 6.59 -1.77
N SER A 90 9.37 6.40 -2.64
CA SER A 90 10.26 5.23 -2.62
C SER A 90 11.62 5.66 -2.08
N ILE A 91 11.94 5.27 -0.85
CA ILE A 91 13.24 5.53 -0.22
C ILE A 91 14.12 4.30 -0.46
N ASP A 92 15.03 4.38 -1.42
CA ASP A 92 15.78 3.22 -1.94
C ASP A 92 17.11 3.64 -2.61
N THR A 93 17.60 2.88 -3.60
CA THR A 93 18.85 3.11 -4.34
C THR A 93 18.77 4.20 -5.43
N GLY A 94 17.62 4.88 -5.56
CA GLY A 94 17.28 5.75 -6.69
C GLY A 94 16.29 5.09 -7.65
N VAL A 95 15.88 5.78 -8.71
CA VAL A 95 14.98 5.21 -9.74
C VAL A 95 15.42 5.70 -11.12
N ASN A 96 15.45 4.81 -12.10
CA ASN A 96 15.49 5.19 -13.52
C ASN A 96 14.11 5.75 -13.92
N ILE A 97 13.89 7.04 -13.64
CA ILE A 97 12.59 7.69 -13.85
C ILE A 97 12.18 7.78 -15.33
N ASP A 98 13.14 7.61 -16.25
CA ASP A 98 12.92 7.61 -17.70
C ASP A 98 12.45 6.24 -18.23
N HIS A 99 12.32 5.24 -17.36
CA HIS A 99 11.76 3.94 -17.74
C HIS A 99 10.31 4.08 -18.21
N GLU A 100 9.96 3.39 -19.30
CA GLU A 100 8.62 3.45 -19.91
C GLU A 100 7.50 2.96 -18.97
N GLU A 101 7.84 2.33 -17.86
CA GLU A 101 6.88 1.90 -16.84
C GLU A 101 6.29 3.08 -16.09
N PHE A 102 7.03 4.19 -15.97
CA PHE A 102 6.58 5.32 -15.18
C PHE A 102 5.75 6.33 -15.98
N GLU A 103 5.86 6.36 -17.31
CA GLU A 103 5.09 7.26 -18.19
C GLU A 103 5.11 8.73 -17.70
N GLY A 104 6.26 9.18 -17.16
CA GLY A 104 6.43 10.53 -16.61
C GLY A 104 5.82 10.77 -15.22
N ARG A 105 5.29 9.73 -14.55
CA ARG A 105 4.71 9.80 -13.20
C ARG A 105 5.75 9.68 -12.08
N ALA A 106 7.00 9.33 -12.40
CA ALA A 106 8.10 9.26 -11.46
C ALA A 106 8.97 10.53 -11.53
N THR A 107 9.33 11.08 -10.38
CA THR A 107 10.25 12.23 -10.26
C THR A 107 11.34 11.96 -9.22
N ASN A 108 12.47 12.66 -9.35
CA ASN A 108 13.53 12.61 -8.36
C ASN A 108 13.28 13.59 -7.21
N GLY A 109 13.41 13.09 -5.99
CA GLY A 109 13.54 13.85 -4.76
C GLY A 109 15.02 14.03 -4.35
N PRO A 110 15.29 14.36 -3.08
CA PRO A 110 16.66 14.55 -2.60
C PRO A 110 17.47 13.25 -2.49
N ILE A 111 18.78 13.42 -2.42
CA ILE A 111 19.78 12.36 -2.24
C ILE A 111 20.33 12.47 -0.81
N PHE A 112 20.32 11.35 -0.08
CA PHE A 112 20.68 11.27 1.35
C PHE A 112 21.91 10.41 1.62
N ASN A 113 22.37 9.63 0.65
CA ASN A 113 23.54 8.76 0.80
C ASN A 113 24.88 9.43 0.46
N GLY A 114 24.85 10.69 0.01
CA GLY A 114 26.04 11.46 -0.36
C GLY A 114 26.46 11.34 -1.82
N ASP A 115 25.71 10.59 -2.65
CA ASP A 115 25.95 10.55 -4.09
C ASP A 115 25.65 11.89 -4.76
N SER A 116 26.25 12.10 -5.92
CA SER A 116 26.09 13.33 -6.70
C SER A 116 24.87 13.34 -7.62
N THR A 117 24.28 12.17 -7.91
CA THR A 117 23.11 12.05 -8.80
C THR A 117 22.02 11.15 -8.17
N PRO A 118 20.74 11.37 -8.53
CA PRO A 118 19.63 10.55 -8.04
C PRO A 118 19.48 9.22 -8.79
N ASP A 119 20.37 8.94 -9.74
CA ASP A 119 20.28 7.80 -10.65
C ASP A 119 20.32 6.48 -9.88
N ASP A 120 19.54 5.51 -10.35
CA ASP A 120 19.61 4.16 -9.83
C ASP A 120 20.76 3.39 -10.46
N VAL A 121 21.86 3.26 -9.72
CA VAL A 121 23.04 2.50 -10.15
C VAL A 121 23.04 1.06 -9.63
N ASN A 122 22.10 0.71 -8.75
CA ASN A 122 21.95 -0.64 -8.20
C ASN A 122 20.87 -1.43 -8.96
N GLY A 123 19.69 -0.82 -9.16
CA GLY A 123 18.54 -1.38 -9.87
C GLY A 123 17.37 -1.72 -8.96
N HIS A 124 17.64 -1.93 -7.67
CA HIS A 124 16.63 -2.30 -6.69
C HIS A 124 15.51 -1.26 -6.56
N GLY A 125 15.85 0.03 -6.48
CA GLY A 125 14.88 1.11 -6.37
C GLY A 125 13.96 1.22 -7.59
N THR A 126 14.50 1.12 -8.80
CA THR A 126 13.70 1.05 -10.05
C THR A 126 12.74 -0.14 -10.03
N PHE A 127 13.22 -1.29 -9.57
CA PHE A 127 12.43 -2.51 -9.49
C PHE A 127 11.21 -2.33 -8.58
N VAL A 128 11.42 -1.89 -7.34
CA VAL A 128 10.34 -1.79 -6.34
C VAL A 128 9.38 -0.64 -6.67
N ALA A 129 9.88 0.47 -7.22
CA ALA A 129 9.05 1.56 -7.71
C ALA A 129 8.10 1.10 -8.82
N ALA A 130 8.58 0.28 -9.77
CA ALA A 130 7.74 -0.23 -10.85
C ALA A 130 6.71 -1.26 -10.38
N VAL A 131 6.97 -2.03 -9.31
CA VAL A 131 5.93 -2.88 -8.68
C VAL A 131 4.84 -2.02 -8.03
N ALA A 132 5.18 -0.86 -7.48
CA ALA A 132 4.18 0.03 -6.88
C ALA A 132 3.34 0.77 -7.93
N VAL A 133 3.98 1.41 -8.91
CA VAL A 133 3.30 2.36 -9.83
C VAL A 133 3.49 2.10 -11.33
N GLY A 134 4.24 1.07 -11.72
CA GLY A 134 4.52 0.77 -13.13
C GLY A 134 3.25 0.58 -13.98
N LYS A 135 3.32 1.00 -15.25
CA LYS A 135 2.25 0.80 -16.23
C LYS A 135 1.83 -0.66 -16.34
N ASN A 136 2.80 -1.54 -16.53
CA ASN A 136 2.57 -2.96 -16.77
C ASN A 136 2.79 -3.79 -15.50
N PHE A 137 3.80 -3.46 -14.68
CA PHE A 137 4.16 -4.20 -13.46
C PHE A 137 3.52 -3.64 -12.19
N GLY A 138 2.97 -2.43 -12.26
CA GLY A 138 2.50 -1.71 -11.07
C GLY A 138 1.07 -2.01 -10.69
N VAL A 139 0.84 -1.93 -9.39
CA VAL A 139 -0.49 -2.02 -8.77
C VAL A 139 -1.26 -0.70 -8.93
N ALA A 140 -0.67 0.44 -8.57
CA ALA A 140 -1.31 1.76 -8.63
C ALA A 140 -0.92 2.54 -9.90
N LYS A 141 -1.61 2.23 -11.00
CA LYS A 141 -1.22 2.66 -12.36
C LYS A 141 -1.37 4.16 -12.66
N LYS A 142 -2.06 4.93 -11.82
CA LYS A 142 -2.20 6.39 -11.93
C LYS A 142 -1.61 7.16 -10.75
N ALA A 143 -1.01 6.45 -9.78
CA ALA A 143 -0.27 7.11 -8.70
C ALA A 143 1.02 7.76 -9.23
N ARG A 144 1.45 8.80 -8.53
CA ARG A 144 2.75 9.46 -8.73
C ARG A 144 3.80 8.82 -7.83
N LEU A 145 5.05 8.83 -8.28
CA LEU A 145 6.19 8.32 -7.51
C LEU A 145 7.24 9.42 -7.32
N VAL A 146 7.74 9.57 -6.09
CA VAL A 146 8.91 10.39 -5.80
C VAL A 146 10.03 9.48 -5.29
N SER A 147 11.15 9.46 -6.01
CA SER A 147 12.34 8.68 -5.70
C SER A 147 13.24 9.44 -4.72
N LEU A 148 13.50 8.87 -3.54
CA LEU A 148 14.44 9.40 -2.57
C LEU A 148 15.62 8.43 -2.48
N LYS A 149 16.79 8.87 -2.92
CA LYS A 149 17.98 8.01 -2.92
C LYS A 149 18.64 8.04 -1.55
N ALA A 150 18.60 6.93 -0.82
CA ALA A 150 19.18 6.80 0.50
C ALA A 150 20.13 5.60 0.65
N LEU A 151 20.17 4.73 -0.36
CA LEU A 151 21.08 3.58 -0.50
C LEU A 151 22.05 3.78 -1.68
N ASP A 152 23.26 3.27 -1.55
CA ASP A 152 24.34 3.35 -2.54
C ASP A 152 24.26 2.27 -3.63
N ALA A 153 25.31 2.20 -4.46
CA ALA A 153 25.39 1.27 -5.58
C ALA A 153 25.37 -0.21 -5.19
N ASP A 154 25.80 -0.53 -3.97
CA ASP A 154 25.80 -1.89 -3.43
C ASP A 154 24.52 -2.17 -2.61
N GLY A 155 23.61 -1.19 -2.51
CA GLY A 155 22.37 -1.30 -1.76
C GLY A 155 22.51 -1.00 -0.27
N TYR A 156 23.63 -0.41 0.15
CA TYR A 156 23.87 -0.06 1.55
C TYR A 156 23.55 1.41 1.83
N GLY A 157 23.12 1.68 3.06
CA GLY A 157 22.89 3.03 3.53
C GLY A 157 22.84 3.07 5.04
N SER A 158 23.00 4.25 5.63
CA SER A 158 22.89 4.42 7.06
C SER A 158 21.44 4.61 7.47
N MET A 159 21.06 4.16 8.67
CA MET A 159 19.73 4.46 9.24
C MET A 159 19.47 5.97 9.31
N ASN A 160 20.52 6.78 9.51
CA ASN A 160 20.41 8.23 9.48
C ASN A 160 20.03 8.79 8.09
N ASN A 161 20.45 8.14 6.99
CA ASN A 161 20.02 8.52 5.65
C ASN A 161 18.51 8.27 5.49
N ILE A 162 18.04 7.11 5.97
CA ILE A 162 16.62 6.73 5.92
C ILE A 162 15.78 7.71 6.76
N LEU A 163 16.22 8.05 7.97
CA LEU A 163 15.51 8.98 8.84
C LEU A 163 15.43 10.40 8.26
N GLN A 164 16.50 10.89 7.63
CA GLN A 164 16.45 12.18 6.93
C GLN A 164 15.51 12.16 5.73
N ALA A 165 15.46 11.04 4.99
CA ALA A 165 14.51 10.87 3.90
C ALA A 165 13.05 10.87 4.41
N VAL A 166 12.78 10.17 5.51
CA VAL A 166 11.45 10.17 6.17
C VAL A 166 11.07 11.56 6.66
N ASP A 167 11.98 12.29 7.32
CA ASP A 167 11.73 13.67 7.74
C ASP A 167 11.39 14.57 6.54
N TRP A 168 12.13 14.46 5.44
CA TRP A 168 11.80 15.22 4.24
C TRP A 168 10.41 14.92 3.70
N VAL A 169 9.99 13.64 3.66
CA VAL A 169 8.62 13.25 3.29
C VAL A 169 7.59 13.87 4.23
N VAL A 170 7.87 13.89 5.54
CA VAL A 170 7.00 14.55 6.54
C VAL A 170 6.87 16.05 6.25
N GLN A 171 7.96 16.73 5.89
CA GLN A 171 7.90 18.15 5.55
C GLN A 171 7.11 18.40 4.27
N GLU A 172 7.26 17.56 3.24
CA GLU A 172 6.45 17.66 2.02
C GLU A 172 4.96 17.42 2.29
N HIS A 173 4.64 16.35 3.03
CA HIS A 173 3.27 16.02 3.42
C HIS A 173 2.58 17.20 4.13
N LYS A 174 3.28 17.87 5.05
CA LYS A 174 2.75 19.03 5.78
C LYS A 174 2.51 20.26 4.90
N LYS A 175 3.19 20.41 3.77
CA LYS A 175 3.00 21.55 2.85
C LYS A 175 1.66 21.46 2.12
N ASN A 176 1.09 20.28 1.97
CA ASN A 176 -0.17 20.06 1.29
C ASN A 176 -1.12 19.19 2.13
N PRO A 177 -2.08 19.80 2.86
CA PRO A 177 -2.96 19.06 3.78
C PRO A 177 -3.88 18.05 3.08
N ASN A 178 -4.04 18.13 1.76
CA ASN A 178 -4.83 17.17 0.98
C ASN A 178 -3.96 16.07 0.35
N GLN A 179 -2.66 16.03 0.66
CA GLN A 179 -1.74 15.10 0.03
C GLN A 179 -1.83 13.70 0.65
N LYS A 180 -2.26 12.74 -0.17
CA LYS A 180 -2.26 11.32 0.19
C LYS A 180 -0.86 10.75 -0.02
N SER A 181 -0.18 10.42 1.08
CA SER A 181 1.23 10.02 1.08
C SER A 181 1.40 8.58 1.56
N VAL A 182 2.07 7.79 0.72
CA VAL A 182 2.48 6.41 1.02
C VAL A 182 3.99 6.33 0.91
N VAL A 183 4.65 5.71 1.88
CA VAL A 183 6.10 5.46 1.86
C VAL A 183 6.33 3.96 1.73
N ASN A 184 7.14 3.57 0.75
CA ASN A 184 7.64 2.20 0.64
C ASN A 184 9.08 2.14 1.15
N LEU A 185 9.32 1.30 2.16
CA LEU A 185 10.63 0.99 2.70
C LEU A 185 10.96 -0.48 2.41
N SER A 186 11.51 -0.73 1.22
CA SER A 186 11.97 -2.06 0.79
C SER A 186 13.37 -2.39 1.33
N LEU A 187 13.61 -2.07 2.60
CA LEU A 187 14.91 -2.16 3.27
C LEU A 187 14.72 -2.54 4.74
N GLY A 188 15.80 -2.95 5.39
CA GLY A 188 15.81 -3.26 6.80
C GLY A 188 17.22 -3.28 7.38
N ALA A 189 17.30 -3.13 8.69
CA ALA A 189 18.52 -3.25 9.47
C ALA A 189 18.21 -3.94 10.79
N VAL A 190 19.25 -4.20 11.58
CA VAL A 190 19.09 -4.59 12.99
C VAL A 190 18.22 -3.57 13.74
N TYR A 191 17.57 -4.03 14.80
CA TYR A 191 16.67 -3.21 15.63
C TYR A 191 17.24 -1.82 15.98
N SER A 192 16.40 -0.79 15.83
CA SER A 192 16.68 0.59 16.18
C SER A 192 15.42 1.27 16.71
N GLN A 193 15.39 1.54 18.02
CA GLN A 193 14.27 2.24 18.66
C GLN A 193 14.02 3.62 18.02
N VAL A 194 15.09 4.37 17.71
CA VAL A 194 14.98 5.71 17.09
C VAL A 194 14.32 5.62 15.70
N ALA A 195 14.65 4.59 14.92
CA ALA A 195 14.01 4.36 13.62
C ALA A 195 12.52 4.09 13.78
N ASN A 196 12.17 3.24 14.75
CA ASN A 196 10.78 2.88 15.01
C ASN A 196 9.96 4.08 15.47
N ASP A 197 10.48 4.86 16.43
CA ASP A 197 9.80 6.04 16.97
C ASP A 197 9.57 7.08 15.86
N ALA A 198 10.56 7.32 14.99
CA ALA A 198 10.41 8.27 13.88
C ALA A 198 9.34 7.83 12.87
N VAL A 199 9.29 6.54 12.51
CA VAL A 199 8.25 6.01 11.61
C VAL A 199 6.88 6.06 12.28
N GLU A 200 6.76 5.72 13.56
CA GLU A 200 5.51 5.82 14.32
C GLU A 200 4.99 7.26 14.36
N GLU A 201 5.86 8.26 14.58
CA GLU A 201 5.47 9.66 14.53
C GLU A 201 5.05 10.11 13.12
N ALA A 202 5.71 9.63 12.06
CA ALA A 202 5.28 9.90 10.69
C ALA A 202 3.89 9.29 10.39
N ILE A 203 3.60 8.10 10.93
CA ILE A 203 2.28 7.45 10.83
C ILE A 203 1.20 8.27 11.53
N LYS A 204 1.47 8.76 12.75
CA LYS A 204 0.54 9.65 13.47
C LYS A 204 0.20 10.94 12.73
N LEU A 205 1.08 11.37 11.82
CA LEU A 205 0.86 12.53 10.96
C LEU A 205 0.02 12.21 9.71
N GLY A 206 -0.44 10.96 9.53
CA GLY A 206 -1.29 10.55 8.42
C GLY A 206 -0.55 9.92 7.24
N ILE A 207 0.76 9.70 7.35
CA ILE A 207 1.56 9.09 6.29
C ILE A 207 1.47 7.56 6.42
N HIS A 208 1.18 6.89 5.31
CA HIS A 208 1.05 5.44 5.28
C HIS A 208 2.41 4.80 4.99
N PHE A 209 2.72 3.67 5.62
CA PHE A 209 3.98 2.96 5.42
C PHE A 209 3.76 1.50 5.04
N ALA A 210 4.37 1.08 3.93
CA ALA A 210 4.60 -0.33 3.60
C ALA A 210 6.09 -0.63 3.79
N ILE A 211 6.40 -1.66 4.58
CA ILE A 211 7.77 -1.96 5.03
C ILE A 211 8.07 -3.43 4.78
N ALA A 212 9.22 -3.74 4.19
CA ALA A 212 9.68 -5.11 4.02
C ALA A 212 9.96 -5.78 5.38
N ALA A 213 9.47 -7.01 5.61
CA ALA A 213 9.68 -7.72 6.88
C ALA A 213 11.14 -8.15 7.14
N GLY A 214 11.92 -8.36 6.08
CA GLY A 214 13.30 -8.86 6.12
C GLY A 214 13.44 -10.28 5.56
N ASN A 215 14.66 -10.68 5.22
CA ASN A 215 14.95 -11.89 4.44
C ASN A 215 15.85 -12.90 5.19
N ASP A 216 15.80 -12.90 6.52
CA ASP A 216 16.69 -13.66 7.40
C ASP A 216 16.06 -14.94 7.96
N SER A 217 14.80 -15.24 7.59
CA SER A 217 14.01 -16.34 8.15
C SER A 217 13.86 -16.26 9.68
N ASP A 218 13.82 -15.03 10.22
CA ASP A 218 13.77 -14.74 11.67
C ASP A 218 12.49 -13.98 12.06
N ASP A 219 12.33 -13.66 13.34
CA ASP A 219 11.26 -12.77 13.82
C ASP A 219 11.50 -11.33 13.33
N ALA A 220 10.58 -10.80 12.53
CA ALA A 220 10.61 -9.43 12.03
C ALA A 220 10.67 -8.38 13.16
N CYS A 221 10.24 -8.74 14.37
CA CYS A 221 10.35 -7.87 15.54
C CYS A 221 11.81 -7.58 15.98
N HIS A 222 12.80 -8.35 15.51
CA HIS A 222 14.24 -8.10 15.79
C HIS A 222 14.88 -7.05 14.87
N TYR A 223 14.12 -6.51 13.92
CA TYR A 223 14.63 -5.65 12.86
C TYR A 223 13.88 -4.31 12.83
N SER A 224 14.49 -3.30 12.20
CA SER A 224 13.88 -2.00 12.01
C SER A 224 13.98 -1.55 10.55
N PRO A 225 12.94 -0.87 10.01
CA PRO A 225 11.71 -0.45 10.71
C PRO A 225 10.59 -1.53 10.73
N SER A 226 10.87 -2.79 10.37
CA SER A 226 9.87 -3.87 10.34
C SER A 226 9.28 -4.25 11.71
N SER A 227 9.82 -3.77 12.82
CA SER A 227 9.21 -3.91 14.16
C SER A 227 8.14 -2.85 14.48
N VAL A 228 7.86 -1.90 13.59
CA VAL A 228 6.82 -0.87 13.76
C VAL A 228 5.43 -1.46 13.44
N LYS A 229 4.71 -1.90 14.47
CA LYS A 229 3.42 -2.58 14.33
C LYS A 229 2.28 -1.71 13.79
N SER A 230 2.39 -0.38 13.85
CA SER A 230 1.42 0.55 13.26
C SER A 230 1.57 0.66 11.74
N ALA A 231 2.69 0.21 11.16
CA ALA A 231 2.91 0.14 9.73
C ALA A 231 2.33 -1.15 9.12
N LEU A 232 2.22 -1.20 7.79
CA LEU A 232 1.99 -2.46 7.08
C LEU A 232 3.35 -3.12 6.79
N VAL A 233 3.77 -4.00 7.69
CA VAL A 233 5.00 -4.79 7.54
C VAL A 233 4.67 -6.05 6.73
N VAL A 234 5.42 -6.27 5.66
CA VAL A 234 5.05 -7.17 4.56
C VAL A 234 6.05 -8.32 4.45
N GLY A 235 5.59 -9.52 4.77
CA GLY A 235 6.30 -10.76 4.47
C GLY A 235 6.13 -11.18 3.01
N ALA A 236 6.94 -12.13 2.56
CA ALA A 236 6.94 -12.60 1.17
C ALA A 236 6.26 -13.97 1.02
N THR A 237 5.42 -14.12 0.00
CA THR A 237 4.89 -15.41 -0.45
C THR A 237 5.47 -15.86 -1.79
N THR A 238 5.35 -17.16 -2.03
CA THR A 238 5.61 -17.82 -3.31
C THR A 238 4.34 -17.85 -4.15
N ASN A 239 4.46 -18.22 -5.43
CA ASN A 239 3.32 -18.41 -6.32
C ASN A 239 2.45 -19.64 -5.99
N LYS A 240 2.76 -20.36 -4.90
CA LYS A 240 2.00 -21.49 -4.38
C LYS A 240 1.26 -21.15 -3.09
N ASP A 241 1.17 -19.87 -2.74
CA ASP A 241 0.57 -19.40 -1.48
C ASP A 241 1.29 -19.92 -0.22
N GLU A 242 2.58 -20.19 -0.35
CA GLU A 242 3.47 -20.56 0.76
C GLU A 242 4.26 -19.31 1.20
N ILE A 243 4.58 -19.21 2.49
CA ILE A 243 5.55 -18.21 2.96
C ILE A 243 6.91 -18.55 2.32
N ALA A 244 7.53 -17.56 1.68
CA ALA A 244 8.83 -17.75 1.06
C ALA A 244 9.85 -18.10 2.13
N SER A 245 10.70 -19.10 1.88
CA SER A 245 11.62 -19.66 2.89
C SER A 245 12.56 -18.65 3.54
N PHE A 246 12.85 -17.53 2.88
CA PHE A 246 13.69 -16.46 3.40
C PHE A 246 12.91 -15.41 4.23
N SER A 247 11.59 -15.35 4.10
CA SER A 247 10.79 -14.27 4.69
C SER A 247 10.90 -14.31 6.22
N ASN A 248 11.19 -13.16 6.82
CA ASN A 248 10.94 -12.98 8.24
C ASN A 248 9.45 -13.17 8.53
N THR A 249 9.14 -13.62 9.75
CA THR A 249 7.80 -13.94 10.23
C THR A 249 7.57 -13.31 11.62
N GLY A 250 6.53 -13.73 12.34
CA GLY A 250 6.30 -13.30 13.72
C GLY A 250 5.28 -12.17 13.86
N SER A 251 5.12 -11.66 15.09
CA SER A 251 4.00 -10.79 15.46
C SER A 251 4.07 -9.37 14.91
N CYS A 252 5.22 -8.98 14.34
CA CYS A 252 5.41 -7.68 13.70
C CYS A 252 5.07 -7.71 12.20
N VAL A 253 4.95 -8.90 11.57
CA VAL A 253 4.45 -9.00 10.20
C VAL A 253 2.94 -8.76 10.19
N SER A 254 2.50 -7.78 9.41
CA SER A 254 1.10 -7.38 9.31
C SER A 254 0.34 -8.22 8.28
N ILE A 255 1.01 -8.60 7.19
CA ILE A 255 0.44 -9.24 5.99
C ILE A 255 1.57 -9.89 5.17
N TYR A 256 1.23 -10.86 4.31
CA TYR A 256 2.13 -11.36 3.27
C TYR A 256 1.69 -10.94 1.87
N ALA A 257 2.65 -10.68 0.98
CA ALA A 257 2.39 -10.37 -0.43
C ALA A 257 3.40 -11.09 -1.34
N PRO A 258 3.12 -11.17 -2.66
CA PRO A 258 4.01 -11.83 -3.62
C PRO A 258 5.44 -11.28 -3.58
N GLY A 259 6.39 -12.15 -3.22
CA GLY A 259 7.78 -11.75 -3.03
C GLY A 259 8.83 -12.69 -3.63
N GLN A 260 8.46 -13.88 -4.11
CA GLN A 260 9.40 -14.80 -4.77
C GLN A 260 9.25 -14.81 -6.30
N GLY A 261 10.36 -14.62 -7.02
CA GLY A 261 10.37 -14.67 -8.47
C GLY A 261 9.48 -13.62 -9.12
N ILE A 262 9.43 -12.42 -8.55
CA ILE A 262 8.67 -11.28 -9.09
C ILE A 262 9.45 -10.71 -10.25
N LYS A 263 8.76 -10.35 -11.34
CA LYS A 263 9.33 -9.65 -12.49
C LYS A 263 8.93 -8.18 -12.45
N SER A 264 9.88 -7.27 -12.69
CA SER A 264 9.63 -5.82 -12.74
C SER A 264 10.64 -5.10 -13.65
N ALA A 265 10.51 -3.77 -13.77
CA ALA A 265 11.46 -2.90 -14.45
C ALA A 265 12.87 -2.98 -13.84
N TRP A 266 13.87 -2.62 -14.64
CA TRP A 266 15.26 -2.58 -14.23
C TRP A 266 15.96 -1.31 -14.71
N LYS A 267 17.12 -0.99 -14.14
CA LYS A 267 17.81 0.29 -14.39
C LYS A 267 18.50 0.40 -15.75
N ASP A 268 18.90 -0.72 -16.38
CA ASP A 268 19.89 -0.74 -17.45
C ASP A 268 19.42 -0.08 -18.77
N SER A 269 18.12 -0.02 -19.00
CA SER A 269 17.53 0.73 -20.12
C SER A 269 16.08 1.13 -19.79
N THR A 270 15.47 1.93 -20.66
CA THR A 270 14.07 2.39 -20.51
C THR A 270 13.02 1.28 -20.62
N THR A 271 13.43 0.06 -21.00
CA THR A 271 12.55 -1.11 -21.18
C THR A 271 13.08 -2.38 -20.52
N SER A 272 14.23 -2.29 -19.83
CA SER A 272 14.88 -3.45 -19.23
C SER A 272 14.04 -4.01 -18.09
N THR A 273 14.07 -5.33 -17.92
CA THR A 273 13.34 -6.00 -16.84
C THR A 273 14.24 -7.00 -16.14
N HIS A 274 13.94 -7.28 -14.88
CA HIS A 274 14.66 -8.27 -14.09
C HIS A 274 13.67 -9.09 -13.25
N SER A 275 14.12 -10.24 -12.74
CA SER A 275 13.35 -11.03 -11.77
C SER A 275 14.11 -11.15 -10.45
N LEU A 276 13.47 -10.76 -9.35
CA LEU A 276 14.06 -10.77 -8.00
C LEU A 276 13.16 -11.49 -6.99
N SER A 277 13.73 -11.83 -5.85
CA SER A 277 13.01 -12.38 -4.71
C SER A 277 13.41 -11.64 -3.44
N GLY A 278 12.43 -11.34 -2.58
CA GLY A 278 12.63 -10.69 -1.29
C GLY A 278 11.34 -10.09 -0.76
N THR A 279 11.29 -9.84 0.55
CA THR A 279 10.22 -9.00 1.15
C THR A 279 10.21 -7.59 0.58
N SER A 280 11.36 -7.14 0.05
CA SER A 280 11.49 -5.91 -0.74
C SER A 280 10.66 -5.89 -2.02
N MET A 281 10.33 -7.06 -2.59
CA MET A 281 9.42 -7.18 -3.73
C MET A 281 7.96 -7.32 -3.29
N ALA A 282 7.71 -7.83 -2.08
CA ALA A 282 6.39 -7.94 -1.50
C ALA A 282 5.84 -6.57 -1.04
N SER A 283 6.64 -5.80 -0.31
CA SER A 283 6.29 -4.47 0.21
C SER A 283 5.65 -3.51 -0.81
N PRO A 284 6.21 -3.31 -2.02
CA PRO A 284 5.66 -2.37 -3.00
C PRO A 284 4.30 -2.80 -3.57
N HIS A 285 3.93 -4.09 -3.53
CA HIS A 285 2.56 -4.50 -3.87
C HIS A 285 1.57 -3.87 -2.88
N VAL A 286 1.88 -3.93 -1.58
CA VAL A 286 1.04 -3.35 -0.52
C VAL A 286 1.05 -1.82 -0.59
N ALA A 287 2.20 -1.19 -0.87
CA ALA A 287 2.25 0.25 -1.11
C ALA A 287 1.29 0.68 -2.24
N GLY A 288 1.25 -0.09 -3.32
CA GLY A 288 0.31 0.13 -4.42
C GLY A 288 -1.15 -0.11 -4.02
N VAL A 289 -1.47 -1.15 -3.25
CA VAL A 289 -2.83 -1.39 -2.74
C VAL A 289 -3.30 -0.24 -1.85
N ILE A 290 -2.45 0.26 -0.94
CA ILE A 290 -2.75 1.45 -0.13
C ILE A 290 -3.10 2.62 -1.05
N ALA A 291 -2.31 2.85 -2.12
CA ALA A 291 -2.58 3.91 -3.06
C ALA A 291 -3.88 3.72 -3.85
N LEU A 292 -4.24 2.50 -4.24
CA LEU A 292 -5.53 2.21 -4.88
C LEU A 292 -6.70 2.60 -3.94
N ILE A 293 -6.64 2.19 -2.68
CA ILE A 293 -7.67 2.51 -1.68
C ILE A 293 -7.74 4.02 -1.45
N LEU A 294 -6.59 4.68 -1.27
CA LEU A 294 -6.52 6.14 -1.11
C LEU A 294 -7.02 6.91 -2.34
N GLY A 295 -6.95 6.34 -3.54
CA GLY A 295 -7.52 6.94 -4.75
C GLY A 295 -9.05 7.04 -4.71
N GLU A 296 -9.71 6.14 -3.99
CA GLU A 296 -11.17 6.03 -3.90
C GLU A 296 -11.76 6.69 -2.65
N GLN A 297 -11.02 6.67 -1.54
CA GLN A 297 -11.48 7.18 -0.26
C GLN A 297 -10.32 7.62 0.63
N ASP A 298 -10.59 8.57 1.53
CA ASP A 298 -9.61 8.99 2.54
C ASP A 298 -9.69 8.08 3.76
N LEU A 299 -8.56 7.47 4.12
CA LEU A 299 -8.41 6.67 5.33
C LEU A 299 -7.16 7.11 6.08
N ASP A 300 -7.25 7.11 7.41
CA ASP A 300 -6.07 7.21 8.26
C ASP A 300 -5.27 5.88 8.25
N PRO A 301 -3.96 5.91 8.57
CA PRO A 301 -3.13 4.72 8.53
C PRO A 301 -3.62 3.52 9.36
N TYR A 302 -4.25 3.76 10.52
CA TYR A 302 -4.73 2.68 11.38
C TYR A 302 -6.01 2.03 10.81
N SER A 303 -6.90 2.83 10.23
CA SER A 303 -8.07 2.32 9.51
C SER A 303 -7.67 1.59 8.22
N MET A 304 -6.69 2.11 7.47
CA MET A 304 -6.11 1.43 6.31
C MET A 304 -5.55 0.05 6.68
N GLN A 305 -4.77 -0.03 7.76
CA GLN A 305 -4.18 -1.29 8.22
C GLN A 305 -5.24 -2.33 8.55
N ARG A 306 -6.29 -1.93 9.30
CA ARG A 306 -7.42 -2.82 9.63
C ARG A 306 -8.17 -3.28 8.39
N MET A 307 -8.43 -2.36 7.45
CA MET A 307 -9.14 -2.69 6.21
C MET A 307 -8.37 -3.72 5.40
N ILE A 308 -7.07 -3.48 5.15
CA ILE A 308 -6.23 -4.40 4.39
C ILE A 308 -6.17 -5.77 5.08
N LYS A 309 -5.90 -5.84 6.38
CA LYS A 309 -5.83 -7.11 7.12
C LYS A 309 -7.13 -7.91 7.14
N ASN A 310 -8.29 -7.26 6.99
CA ASN A 310 -9.57 -7.96 6.94
C ASN A 310 -9.93 -8.46 5.54
N GLN A 311 -9.26 -7.97 4.49
CA GLN A 311 -9.49 -8.36 3.11
C GLN A 311 -8.45 -9.37 2.60
N THR A 312 -7.48 -9.76 3.44
CA THR A 312 -6.41 -10.68 3.04
C THR A 312 -6.85 -12.13 3.05
N THR A 313 -6.14 -12.92 2.25
CA THR A 313 -6.38 -14.36 2.11
C THR A 313 -5.48 -15.19 3.03
N ILE A 314 -4.43 -14.58 3.56
CA ILE A 314 -3.40 -15.15 4.44
C ILE A 314 -2.99 -14.08 5.46
#